data_AF-A0A971ZSV2-F1
#
_entry.id   AF-A0A971ZSV2-F1
#
_cell.length_a   1.000
_cell.length_b   1.000
_cell.length_c   1.000
_cell.angle_alpha   90.00
_cell.angle_beta   90.00
_cell.angle_gamma   90.00
#
_symmetry.space_group_name_H-M   'P 1'
#
loop_
_entity.id
_entity.type
_entity.pdbx_description
1 polymer ?
#
loop_
_entity_poly.entity_id
_entity_poly.type
_entity_poly.pdbx_seq_one_letter_code
_entity_poly.pdbx_strand_id
1 'polypeptide(L)'
;MADESTLVRIADLARTLRAACPGDVANFRNAGETLQQCRNEPEYTTDRLTAHALHAYTAYRALVDEYAGHLRELLTLVYRHLPAEGRNLRELSRVDEPLERWDWNVAAVELHGIEVVALAATTPATTDDAEAELPDAFLSTSQLADRFSVPRQSLESRLRRWRSKNAAGNGWIEHDQPKVNEPRFLYRVDAVRDVILSLKSATDGDERATNGNFLTP
;
A
#
# COMPACT_ATOMS: atom_id res chain seq x y z
N MET A 1 3.88 -24.06 0.44
CA MET A 1 3.13 -22.79 0.54
C MET A 1 3.01 -22.44 2.01
N ALA A 2 3.18 -21.17 2.36
CA ALA A 2 2.89 -20.69 3.72
C ALA A 2 1.39 -20.85 4.00
N ASP A 3 1.02 -21.16 5.23
CA ASP A 3 -0.37 -21.08 5.67
C ASP A 3 -0.77 -19.61 5.89
N GLU A 4 -2.05 -19.30 5.66
CA GLU A 4 -2.62 -17.95 5.79
C GLU A 4 -2.31 -17.32 7.16
N SER A 5 -2.35 -18.13 8.23
CA SER A 5 -2.02 -17.69 9.58
C SER A 5 -0.58 -17.17 9.71
N THR A 6 0.38 -17.73 8.98
CA THR A 6 1.78 -17.29 9.02
C THR A 6 1.97 -15.98 8.29
N LEU A 7 1.26 -15.78 7.17
CA LEU A 7 1.34 -14.53 6.40
C LEU A 7 0.69 -13.37 7.15
N VAL A 8 -0.44 -13.59 7.84
CA VAL A 8 -1.03 -12.59 8.75
C VAL A 8 -0.05 -12.21 9.87
N ARG A 9 0.62 -13.20 10.46
CA ARG A 9 1.64 -12.95 11.51
C ARG A 9 2.83 -12.14 10.99
N ILE A 10 3.28 -12.39 9.76
CA ILE A 10 4.32 -11.57 9.11
C ILE A 10 3.86 -10.12 8.97
N ALA A 11 2.62 -9.90 8.50
CA ALA A 11 2.05 -8.56 8.33
C ALA A 11 1.91 -7.82 9.67
N ASP A 12 1.44 -8.49 10.72
CA ASP A 12 1.26 -7.90 12.05
C ASP A 12 2.59 -7.55 12.71
N LEU A 13 3.62 -8.39 12.58
CA LEU A 13 4.97 -8.07 13.06
C LEU A 13 5.58 -6.88 12.31
N ALA A 14 5.44 -6.84 10.98
CA ALA A 14 5.91 -5.71 10.18
C ALA A 14 5.20 -4.40 10.55
N ARG A 15 3.88 -4.46 10.78
CA ARG A 15 3.08 -3.32 11.25
C ARG A 15 3.49 -2.88 12.65
N THR A 16 3.72 -3.82 13.56
CA THR A 16 4.16 -3.54 14.94
C THR A 16 5.51 -2.83 14.94
N LEU A 17 6.48 -3.32 14.16
CA LEU A 17 7.79 -2.70 14.00
C LEU A 17 7.73 -1.32 13.32
N ARG A 18 6.77 -1.10 12.42
CA ARG A 18 6.55 0.21 11.79
C ARG A 18 5.86 1.21 12.74
N ALA A 19 4.95 0.72 13.59
CA ALA A 19 4.21 1.54 14.55
C ALA A 19 5.05 1.90 15.78
N ALA A 20 6.10 1.13 16.07
CA ALA A 20 7.16 1.47 17.01
C ALA A 20 7.83 2.78 16.58
N CYS A 21 7.31 3.90 17.08
CA CYS A 21 7.58 5.23 16.54
C CYS A 21 9.07 5.61 16.57
N PRO A 22 9.56 6.33 15.54
CA PRO A 22 10.83 7.06 15.61
C PRO A 22 10.94 8.03 16.79
N GLY A 23 9.78 8.55 17.26
CA GLY A 23 9.69 9.49 18.38
C GLY A 23 10.08 8.87 19.72
N ASP A 24 9.68 7.62 19.98
CA ASP A 24 10.02 6.93 21.22
C ASP A 24 11.51 6.62 21.26
N VAL A 25 12.06 6.09 20.17
CA VAL A 25 13.50 5.83 20.02
C VAL A 25 14.33 7.12 20.21
N ALA A 26 13.87 8.25 19.67
CA ALA A 26 14.54 9.54 19.84
C ALA A 26 14.49 10.05 21.29
N ASN A 27 13.32 9.98 21.94
CA ASN A 27 13.15 10.39 23.34
C ASN A 27 14.07 9.59 24.27
N PHE A 28 14.19 8.31 24.02
CA PHE A 28 15.03 7.43 24.79
C PHE A 28 16.53 7.60 24.51
N ARG A 29 16.93 7.88 23.26
CA ARG A 29 18.31 8.25 22.91
C ARG A 29 18.74 9.51 23.67
N ASN A 30 17.89 10.53 23.70
CA ASN A 30 18.14 11.76 24.44
C ASN A 30 18.32 11.48 25.95
N ALA A 31 17.57 10.53 26.52
CA ALA A 31 17.76 10.12 27.91
C ALA A 31 19.11 9.42 28.15
N GLY A 32 19.58 8.59 27.20
CA GLY A 32 20.91 7.99 27.23
C GLY A 32 22.05 9.03 27.13
N GLU A 33 21.91 10.02 26.25
CA GLU A 33 22.84 11.15 26.15
C GLU A 33 22.86 11.97 27.43
N THR A 34 21.68 12.21 28.02
CA THR A 34 21.54 12.88 29.33
C THR A 34 22.27 12.10 30.43
N LEU A 35 22.15 10.77 30.49
CA LEU A 35 22.91 9.94 31.43
C LEU A 35 24.42 10.06 31.24
N GLN A 36 24.87 10.03 29.98
CA GLN A 36 26.28 10.16 29.67
C GLN A 36 26.81 11.53 30.12
N GLN A 37 26.03 12.59 29.92
CA GLN A 37 26.34 13.92 30.42
C GLN A 37 26.39 13.96 31.95
N CYS A 38 25.41 13.37 32.65
CA CYS A 38 25.41 13.31 34.11
C CYS A 38 26.66 12.62 34.68
N ARG A 39 27.12 11.58 33.98
CA ARG A 39 28.33 10.86 34.37
C ARG A 39 29.60 11.68 34.17
N ASN A 40 29.63 12.52 33.14
CA ASN A 40 30.79 13.35 32.81
C ASN A 40 30.86 14.63 33.66
N GLU A 41 29.71 15.17 34.10
CA GLU A 41 29.59 16.46 34.80
C GLU A 41 28.83 16.31 36.14
N PRO A 42 29.34 15.51 37.10
CA PRO A 42 28.60 15.19 38.32
C PRO A 42 28.27 16.41 39.18
N GLU A 43 29.12 17.45 39.13
CA GLU A 43 28.98 18.71 39.89
C GLU A 43 27.72 19.51 39.53
N TYR A 44 27.15 19.29 38.35
CA TYR A 44 25.98 20.01 37.83
C TYR A 44 24.71 19.18 37.80
N THR A 45 24.75 17.96 38.34
CA THR A 45 23.63 17.01 38.25
C THR A 45 22.98 16.74 39.60
N THR A 46 21.64 16.70 39.58
CA THR A 46 20.85 16.36 40.76
C THR A 46 20.54 14.87 40.76
N ASP A 47 20.49 14.25 41.94
CA ASP A 47 20.14 12.83 42.10
C ASP A 47 18.82 12.47 41.41
N ARG A 48 17.86 13.40 41.42
CA ARG A 48 16.55 13.24 40.75
C ARG A 48 16.68 13.17 39.23
N LEU A 49 17.55 13.99 38.64
CA LEU A 49 17.77 14.02 37.19
C LEU A 49 18.48 12.74 36.72
N THR A 50 19.48 12.29 37.48
CA THR A 50 20.18 11.01 37.23
C THR A 50 19.23 9.82 37.35
N ALA A 51 18.37 9.77 38.38
CA ALA A 51 17.40 8.69 38.57
C ALA A 51 16.35 8.64 37.43
N HIS A 52 15.85 9.80 37.00
CA HIS A 52 14.90 9.88 35.88
C HIS A 52 15.53 9.41 34.57
N ALA A 53 16.76 9.87 34.29
CA ALA A 53 17.49 9.47 33.08
C ALA A 53 17.82 7.96 33.10
N LEU A 54 18.13 7.38 34.26
CA LEU A 54 18.39 5.94 34.42
C LEU A 54 17.14 5.09 34.14
N HIS A 55 16.00 5.51 34.67
CA HIS A 55 14.73 4.84 34.43
C HIS A 55 14.35 4.87 32.95
N ALA A 56 14.45 6.04 32.31
CA ALA A 56 14.19 6.20 30.89
C ALA A 56 15.13 5.35 30.02
N TYR A 57 16.43 5.28 30.35
CA TYR A 57 17.39 4.43 29.63
C TYR A 57 17.13 2.93 29.82
N THR A 58 16.64 2.50 30.98
CA THR A 58 16.30 1.10 31.23
C THR A 58 15.05 0.70 30.44
N ALA A 59 14.03 1.57 30.41
CA ALA A 59 12.83 1.38 29.59
C ALA A 59 13.18 1.33 28.09
N TYR A 60 14.08 2.20 27.64
CA TYR A 60 14.63 2.18 26.29
C TYR A 60 15.26 0.84 25.92
N ARG A 61 16.20 0.36 26.75
CA ARG A 61 16.91 -0.90 26.52
C ARG A 61 15.95 -2.07 26.37
N ALA A 62 14.94 -2.15 27.25
CA ALA A 62 13.92 -3.18 27.18
C ALA A 62 13.15 -3.15 25.85
N LEU A 63 12.74 -1.96 25.40
CA LEU A 63 12.05 -1.80 24.11
C LEU A 63 12.94 -2.15 22.91
N VAL A 64 14.21 -1.76 22.92
CA VAL A 64 15.16 -2.12 21.86
C VAL A 64 15.34 -3.64 21.78
N ASP A 65 15.47 -4.31 22.92
CA ASP A 65 15.60 -5.77 22.98
C ASP A 65 14.33 -6.47 22.49
N GLU A 66 13.15 -5.95 22.84
CA GLU A 66 11.85 -6.44 22.35
C GLU A 66 11.72 -6.30 20.83
N TYR A 67 12.01 -5.12 20.28
CA TYR A 67 11.98 -4.89 18.83
C TYR A 67 13.03 -5.71 18.08
N ALA A 68 14.21 -5.93 18.68
CA ALA A 68 15.20 -6.86 18.11
C ALA A 68 14.67 -8.29 18.06
N GLY A 69 13.90 -8.71 19.07
CA GLY A 69 13.18 -9.98 19.08
C GLY A 69 12.18 -10.09 17.93
N HIS A 70 11.28 -9.11 17.80
CA HIS A 70 10.28 -9.07 16.73
C HIS A 70 10.90 -9.04 15.33
N LEU A 71 12.00 -8.29 15.15
CA LEU A 71 12.71 -8.24 13.88
C LEU A 71 13.34 -9.59 13.52
N ARG A 72 14.00 -10.27 14.47
CA ARG A 72 14.58 -11.61 14.22
C ARG A 72 13.50 -12.61 13.86
N GLU A 73 12.36 -12.54 14.53
CA GLU A 73 11.20 -13.36 14.22
C GLU A 73 10.68 -13.07 12.82
N LEU A 74 10.48 -11.79 12.48
CA LEU A 74 10.04 -11.36 11.15
C LEU A 74 11.02 -11.84 10.07
N LEU A 75 12.33 -11.62 10.24
CA LEU A 75 13.37 -12.10 9.32
C LEU A 75 13.29 -13.61 9.11
N THR A 76 13.10 -14.38 10.18
CA THR A 76 13.00 -15.83 10.11
C THR A 76 11.78 -16.28 9.31
N LEU A 77 10.62 -15.65 9.57
CA LEU A 77 9.37 -15.97 8.90
C LEU A 77 9.40 -15.54 7.42
N VAL A 78 9.84 -14.32 7.14
CA VAL A 78 9.94 -13.79 5.78
C VAL A 78 10.95 -14.59 4.96
N TYR A 79 12.13 -14.94 5.49
CA TYR A 79 13.07 -15.80 4.75
C TYR A 79 12.50 -17.15 4.34
N ARG A 80 11.68 -17.74 5.22
CA ARG A 80 11.10 -19.06 5.01
C ARG A 80 9.95 -19.06 4.01
N HIS A 81 9.19 -17.97 3.95
CA HIS A 81 7.91 -17.91 3.24
C HIS A 81 7.87 -16.92 2.08
N LEU A 82 8.74 -15.91 2.10
CA LEU A 82 8.86 -14.80 1.14
C LEU A 82 10.37 -14.50 0.88
N PRO A 83 11.09 -15.40 0.18
CA PRO A 83 12.56 -15.36 0.12
C PRO A 83 13.15 -14.21 -0.71
N ALA A 84 12.37 -13.52 -1.53
CA ALA A 84 12.82 -12.32 -2.23
C ALA A 84 12.80 -11.12 -1.27
N GLU A 85 11.70 -10.97 -0.56
CA GLU A 85 11.45 -9.93 0.45
C GLU A 85 12.38 -10.12 1.66
N GLY A 86 12.68 -11.37 2.02
CA GLY A 86 13.64 -11.69 3.08
C GLY A 86 15.06 -11.24 2.76
N ARG A 87 15.45 -11.26 1.48
CA ARG A 87 16.75 -10.72 1.04
C ARG A 87 16.80 -9.20 1.17
N ASN A 88 15.75 -8.49 0.76
CA ASN A 88 15.65 -7.04 0.92
C ASN A 88 15.69 -6.65 2.40
N LEU A 89 14.91 -7.34 3.25
CA LEU A 89 14.89 -7.10 4.69
C LEU A 89 16.27 -7.36 5.32
N ARG A 90 17.03 -8.35 4.83
CA ARG A 90 18.40 -8.63 5.30
C ARG A 90 19.39 -7.54 4.93
N GLU A 91 19.33 -7.06 3.69
CA GLU A 91 20.18 -5.97 3.22
C GLU A 91 19.91 -4.69 4.00
N LEU A 92 18.65 -4.42 4.33
CA LEU A 92 18.26 -3.31 5.18
C LEU A 92 18.73 -3.46 6.62
N SER A 93 18.55 -4.67 7.16
CA SER A 93 18.77 -4.92 8.57
C SER A 93 20.24 -5.04 8.94
N ARG A 94 21.14 -5.21 7.95
CA ARG A 94 22.58 -5.46 8.13
C ARG A 94 22.81 -6.27 9.41
N VAL A 95 22.12 -7.41 9.55
CA VAL A 95 21.76 -8.23 10.74
C VAL A 95 22.58 -8.10 12.04
N ASP A 96 23.81 -7.61 11.98
CA ASP A 96 24.75 -7.32 13.05
C ASP A 96 24.78 -5.84 13.51
N GLU A 97 24.10 -4.92 12.82
CA GLU A 97 24.10 -3.50 13.16
C GLU A 97 23.01 -3.19 14.22
N PRO A 98 23.35 -2.52 15.34
CA PRO A 98 22.36 -2.21 16.37
C PRO A 98 21.20 -1.36 15.81
N LEU A 99 19.96 -1.69 16.20
CA LEU A 99 18.72 -0.99 15.82
C LEU A 99 18.78 0.54 15.98
N GLU A 100 19.63 1.00 16.89
CA GLU A 100 19.86 2.40 17.21
C GLU A 100 20.50 3.17 16.04
N ARG A 101 21.18 2.46 15.13
CA ARG A 101 21.84 3.01 13.94
C ARG A 101 21.01 2.85 12.67
N TRP A 102 19.87 2.19 12.75
CA TRP A 102 19.00 2.03 11.61
C TRP A 102 18.40 3.36 11.20
N ASP A 103 18.33 3.58 9.89
CA ASP A 103 17.46 4.62 9.35
C ASP A 103 16.01 4.09 9.38
N TRP A 104 15.30 4.43 10.46
CA TRP A 104 13.93 4.00 10.68
C TRP A 104 12.95 4.49 9.61
N ASN A 105 13.27 5.57 8.88
CA ASN A 105 12.43 6.01 7.78
C ASN A 105 12.53 5.05 6.60
N VAL A 106 13.75 4.62 6.28
CA VAL A 106 13.99 3.60 5.24
C VAL A 106 13.41 2.25 5.68
N ALA A 107 13.61 1.87 6.94
CA ALA A 107 13.03 0.65 7.52
C ALA A 107 11.50 0.63 7.46
N ALA A 108 10.84 1.74 7.75
CA ALA A 108 9.38 1.84 7.72
C ALA A 108 8.79 1.59 6.32
N VAL A 109 9.45 2.07 5.27
CA VAL A 109 9.01 1.86 3.87
C VAL A 109 9.09 0.38 3.48
N GLU A 110 10.18 -0.28 3.84
CA GLU A 110 10.43 -1.68 3.50
C GLU A 110 9.56 -2.63 4.31
N LEU A 111 9.38 -2.35 5.62
CA LEU A 111 8.43 -3.05 6.47
C LEU A 111 7.00 -2.92 5.92
N HIS A 112 6.64 -1.75 5.39
CA HIS A 112 5.35 -1.57 4.74
C HIS A 112 5.23 -2.39 3.45
N GLY A 113 6.28 -2.46 2.63
CA GLY A 113 6.32 -3.35 1.47
C GLY A 113 6.09 -4.82 1.83
N ILE A 114 6.72 -5.29 2.91
CA ILE A 114 6.57 -6.66 3.41
C ILE A 114 5.15 -6.90 3.94
N GLU A 115 4.58 -5.94 4.66
CA GLU A 115 3.18 -5.98 5.11
C GLU A 115 2.23 -6.16 3.92
N VAL A 116 2.39 -5.35 2.87
CA VAL A 116 1.55 -5.39 1.67
C VAL A 116 1.69 -6.72 0.93
N VAL A 117 2.91 -7.21 0.75
CA VAL A 117 3.15 -8.50 0.07
C VAL A 117 2.57 -9.68 0.86
N ALA A 118 2.75 -9.68 2.19
CA ALA A 118 2.21 -10.74 3.03
C ALA A 118 0.68 -10.78 3.02
N LEU A 119 0.02 -9.62 3.09
CA LEU A 119 -1.43 -9.52 2.99
C LEU A 119 -1.95 -9.89 1.59
N ALA A 120 -1.27 -9.45 0.54
CA ALA A 120 -1.63 -9.81 -0.84
C ALA A 120 -1.55 -11.33 -1.08
N ALA A 121 -0.64 -12.02 -0.39
CA ALA A 121 -0.53 -13.48 -0.45
C ALA A 121 -1.60 -14.23 0.37
N THR A 122 -2.24 -13.57 1.35
CA THR A 122 -3.38 -14.14 2.10
C THR A 122 -4.69 -14.06 1.35
N THR A 123 -4.85 -13.04 0.50
CA THR A 123 -6.03 -12.93 -0.35
C THR A 123 -5.92 -14.01 -1.42
N PRO A 124 -6.76 -15.07 -1.42
CA PRO A 124 -6.75 -16.01 -2.52
C PRO A 124 -7.00 -15.20 -3.78
N ALA A 125 -6.13 -15.37 -4.78
CA ALA A 125 -6.28 -14.78 -6.10
C ALA A 125 -7.67 -15.16 -6.61
N THR A 126 -8.65 -14.31 -6.32
CA THR A 126 -9.94 -14.34 -6.97
C THR A 126 -9.61 -13.76 -8.32
N THR A 127 -9.60 -14.62 -9.32
CA THR A 127 -9.26 -14.34 -10.71
C THR A 127 -10.31 -13.48 -11.41
N ASP A 128 -10.93 -12.54 -10.69
CA ASP A 128 -11.89 -11.57 -11.19
C ASP A 128 -11.76 -10.29 -10.35
N ASP A 129 -11.70 -9.15 -11.02
CA ASP A 129 -11.59 -7.79 -10.49
C ASP A 129 -10.20 -7.34 -10.02
N ALA A 130 -9.34 -7.13 -11.02
CA ALA A 130 -8.31 -6.10 -11.01
C ALA A 130 -8.92 -4.69 -10.78
N GLU A 131 -9.32 -4.39 -9.55
CA GLU A 131 -9.55 -3.02 -9.07
C GLU A 131 -8.28 -2.54 -8.36
N ALA A 132 -7.16 -2.57 -9.09
CA ALA A 132 -5.99 -1.78 -8.74
C ALA A 132 -6.45 -0.31 -8.67
N GLU A 133 -6.06 0.41 -7.61
CA GLU A 133 -6.13 1.87 -7.61
C GLU A 133 -5.43 2.38 -8.86
N LEU A 134 -6.21 2.82 -9.84
CA LEU A 134 -5.65 3.25 -11.10
C LEU A 134 -5.13 4.67 -10.94
N PRO A 135 -3.95 4.96 -11.52
CA PRO A 135 -3.54 6.35 -11.65
C PRO A 135 -4.67 7.10 -12.37
N ASP A 136 -4.84 8.35 -11.95
CA ASP A 136 -5.84 9.33 -12.37
C ASP A 136 -5.68 9.71 -13.87
N ALA A 137 -5.67 8.70 -14.73
CA ALA A 137 -5.19 8.73 -16.09
C ALA A 137 -6.37 8.90 -17.04
N PHE A 138 -6.20 9.79 -18.00
CA PHE A 138 -7.18 10.01 -19.06
C PHE A 138 -7.07 8.90 -20.11
N LEU A 139 -8.16 8.18 -20.33
CA LEU A 139 -8.24 7.07 -21.29
C LEU A 139 -9.14 7.44 -22.47
N SER A 140 -8.80 6.92 -23.64
CA SER A 140 -9.64 7.02 -24.83
C SER A 140 -10.84 6.07 -24.76
N THR A 141 -11.87 6.32 -25.58
CA THR A 141 -13.06 5.47 -25.65
C THR A 141 -12.73 4.01 -25.97
N SER A 142 -11.75 3.73 -26.84
CA SER A 142 -11.33 2.37 -27.16
C SER A 142 -10.66 1.69 -25.97
N GLN A 143 -9.74 2.39 -25.31
CA GLN A 143 -9.10 1.89 -24.09
C GLN A 143 -10.12 1.58 -22.99
N LEU A 144 -11.13 2.44 -22.81
CA LEU A 144 -12.22 2.18 -21.86
C LEU A 144 -13.07 0.96 -22.28
N ALA A 145 -13.40 0.83 -23.56
CA ALA A 145 -14.19 -0.29 -24.05
C ALA A 145 -13.47 -1.63 -23.83
N ASP A 146 -12.19 -1.70 -24.20
CA ASP A 146 -11.37 -2.91 -24.04
C ASP A 146 -11.20 -3.25 -22.55
N ARG A 147 -10.91 -2.23 -21.73
CA ARG A 147 -10.65 -2.37 -20.30
C ARG A 147 -11.85 -2.88 -19.52
N PHE A 148 -13.04 -2.39 -19.82
CA PHE A 148 -14.27 -2.75 -19.09
C PHE A 148 -15.13 -3.76 -19.84
N SER A 149 -14.62 -4.31 -20.95
CA SER A 149 -15.31 -5.27 -21.81
C SER A 149 -16.71 -4.81 -22.23
N VAL A 150 -16.87 -3.51 -22.53
CA VAL A 150 -18.15 -2.94 -22.97
C VAL A 150 -18.16 -2.64 -24.48
N PRO A 151 -19.31 -2.74 -25.17
CA PRO A 151 -19.39 -2.43 -26.60
C PRO A 151 -19.01 -0.97 -26.92
N ARG A 152 -17.95 -0.80 -27.72
CA ARG A 152 -17.35 0.51 -28.03
C ARG A 152 -18.35 1.52 -28.61
N GLN A 153 -19.22 1.10 -29.54
CA GLN A 153 -20.21 2.01 -30.16
C GLN A 153 -21.24 2.54 -29.15
N SER A 154 -21.69 1.67 -28.23
CA SER A 154 -22.63 2.03 -27.17
C SER A 154 -21.97 2.99 -26.18
N LEU A 155 -20.72 2.73 -25.81
CA LEU A 155 -19.93 3.59 -24.94
C LEU A 155 -19.72 4.97 -25.57
N GLU A 156 -19.29 5.03 -26.83
CA GLU A 156 -19.06 6.29 -27.55
C GLU A 156 -20.33 7.17 -27.60
N SER A 157 -21.48 6.56 -27.89
CA SER A 157 -22.76 7.24 -27.93
C SER A 157 -23.16 7.82 -26.58
N ARG A 158 -22.95 7.07 -25.48
CA ARG A 158 -23.27 7.54 -24.13
C ARG A 158 -22.29 8.62 -23.65
N LEU A 159 -21.00 8.44 -23.89
CA LEU A 159 -19.99 9.43 -23.53
C LEU A 159 -20.18 10.75 -24.29
N ARG A 160 -20.57 10.68 -25.57
CA ARG A 160 -20.94 11.89 -26.34
C ARG A 160 -22.07 12.67 -25.66
N ARG A 161 -23.15 12.00 -25.23
CA ARG A 161 -24.27 12.63 -24.51
C ARG A 161 -23.84 13.14 -23.13
N TRP A 162 -23.01 12.37 -22.43
CA TRP A 162 -22.49 12.73 -21.11
C TRP A 162 -21.63 14.00 -21.17
N ARG A 163 -20.75 14.15 -22.17
CA ARG A 163 -19.97 15.39 -22.38
C ARG A 163 -20.85 16.60 -22.65
N SER A 164 -21.90 16.46 -23.47
CA SER A 164 -22.84 17.56 -23.72
C SER A 164 -23.54 18.04 -22.44
N LYS A 165 -23.74 17.15 -21.45
CA LYS A 165 -24.30 17.51 -20.13
C LYS A 165 -23.23 18.05 -19.16
N ASN A 166 -21.99 17.59 -19.28
CA ASN A 166 -20.87 17.91 -18.40
C ASN A 166 -19.80 18.77 -19.10
N ALA A 167 -20.24 19.78 -19.85
CA ALA A 167 -19.35 20.61 -20.67
C ALA A 167 -18.34 21.43 -19.83
N ALA A 168 -18.68 21.76 -18.58
CA ALA A 168 -17.85 22.54 -17.67
C ALA A 168 -17.02 21.70 -16.68
N GLY A 169 -17.06 20.37 -16.78
CA GLY A 169 -16.45 19.46 -15.78
C GLY A 169 -15.03 19.00 -16.13
N ASN A 170 -14.23 18.71 -15.10
CA ASN A 170 -12.84 18.22 -15.21
C ASN A 170 -12.73 16.71 -15.56
N GLY A 171 -13.79 16.11 -16.10
CA GLY A 171 -13.86 14.66 -16.33
C GLY A 171 -13.40 14.21 -17.71
N TRP A 172 -13.11 15.14 -18.62
CA TRP A 172 -12.66 14.85 -19.97
C TRP A 172 -11.75 15.96 -20.50
N ILE A 173 -10.89 15.62 -21.44
CA ILE A 173 -10.04 16.56 -22.18
C ILE A 173 -10.21 16.36 -23.68
N GLU A 174 -10.15 17.46 -24.41
CA GLU A 174 -10.10 17.48 -25.87
C GLU A 174 -8.66 17.68 -26.32
N HIS A 175 -8.20 16.84 -27.26
CA HIS A 175 -6.97 17.11 -27.98
C HIS A 175 -7.26 18.12 -29.10
N ASP A 176 -6.66 19.30 -29.04
CA ASP A 176 -6.86 20.37 -30.02
C ASP A 176 -6.36 20.01 -31.43
N GLN A 177 -5.35 19.13 -31.52
CA GLN A 177 -4.75 18.68 -32.79
C GLN A 177 -4.43 17.18 -32.73
N PRO A 178 -5.43 16.30 -32.87
CA PRO A 178 -5.16 14.87 -32.89
C PRO A 178 -4.37 14.51 -34.13
N LYS A 179 -3.33 13.67 -34.00
CA LYS A 179 -2.69 13.09 -35.18
C LYS A 179 -3.66 12.14 -35.89
N VAL A 180 -3.32 11.76 -37.12
CA VAL A 180 -4.05 10.75 -37.87
C VAL A 180 -4.18 9.48 -37.02
N ASN A 181 -5.42 9.01 -36.81
CA ASN A 181 -5.79 7.87 -35.96
C ASN A 181 -5.67 8.05 -34.44
N GLU A 182 -5.43 9.26 -33.93
CA GLU A 182 -5.48 9.52 -32.49
C GLU A 182 -6.91 9.91 -32.04
N PRO A 183 -7.33 9.45 -30.83
CA PRO A 183 -8.64 9.78 -30.28
C PRO A 183 -8.69 11.26 -29.86
N ARG A 184 -9.68 12.00 -30.39
CA ARG A 184 -9.88 13.42 -30.09
C ARG A 184 -10.25 13.70 -28.63
N PHE A 185 -10.85 12.75 -27.93
CA PHE A 185 -11.35 12.94 -26.57
C PHE A 185 -10.85 11.84 -25.65
N LEU A 186 -10.38 12.25 -24.48
CA LEU A 186 -9.97 11.36 -23.39
C LEU A 186 -10.79 11.65 -22.13
N TYR A 187 -10.95 10.65 -21.27
CA TYR A 187 -11.82 10.71 -20.11
C TYR A 187 -11.13 10.17 -18.86
N ARG A 188 -11.40 10.78 -17.71
CA ARG A 188 -11.05 10.19 -16.41
C ARG A 188 -12.02 9.08 -16.08
N VAL A 189 -11.48 7.93 -15.67
CA VAL A 189 -12.27 6.73 -15.35
C VAL A 189 -13.33 7.04 -14.28
N ASP A 190 -12.95 7.74 -13.21
CA ASP A 190 -13.85 8.07 -12.11
C ASP A 190 -15.06 8.90 -12.55
N ALA A 191 -14.84 9.86 -13.44
CA ALA A 191 -15.90 10.76 -13.91
C ALA A 191 -16.93 10.05 -14.80
N VAL A 192 -16.53 8.97 -15.49
CA VAL A 192 -17.39 8.23 -16.41
C VAL A 192 -17.80 6.86 -15.86
N ARG A 193 -17.46 6.54 -14.61
CA ARG A 193 -17.72 5.25 -13.96
C ARG A 193 -19.20 4.88 -14.03
N ASP A 194 -20.09 5.80 -13.71
CA ASP A 194 -21.54 5.58 -13.75
C ASP A 194 -22.05 5.22 -15.15
N VAL A 195 -21.45 5.81 -16.19
CA VAL A 195 -21.81 5.52 -17.59
C VAL A 195 -21.42 4.09 -17.95
N ILE A 196 -20.24 3.65 -17.50
CA ILE A 196 -19.69 2.30 -17.74
C ILE A 196 -20.50 1.26 -16.98
N LEU A 197 -20.76 1.48 -15.68
CA LEU A 197 -21.55 0.57 -14.85
C LEU A 197 -22.99 0.40 -15.38
N SER A 198 -23.60 1.50 -15.84
CA SER A 198 -24.92 1.46 -16.49
C SER A 198 -24.92 0.71 -17.83
N LEU A 199 -23.78 0.64 -18.53
CA LEU A 199 -23.65 -0.17 -19.75
C LEU A 199 -23.47 -1.64 -19.41
N LYS A 200 -22.56 -1.95 -18.47
CA LYS A 200 -22.31 -3.33 -18.02
C LYS A 200 -23.60 -4.00 -17.53
N SER A 201 -24.36 -3.29 -16.69
CA SER A 201 -25.66 -3.75 -16.20
C SER A 201 -26.69 -4.00 -17.32
N ALA A 202 -26.62 -3.26 -18.43
CA ALA A 202 -27.52 -3.43 -19.56
C ALA A 202 -27.12 -4.63 -20.44
N THR A 203 -25.81 -4.87 -20.59
CA THR A 203 -25.27 -6.02 -21.34
C THR A 203 -25.55 -7.33 -20.60
N ASP A 204 -25.29 -7.38 -19.29
CA ASP A 204 -25.50 -8.58 -18.47
C ASP A 204 -26.98 -9.00 -18.38
N GLY A 205 -27.90 -8.03 -18.52
CA GLY A 205 -29.34 -8.27 -18.57
C GLY A 205 -29.81 -8.90 -19.89
N ASP A 206 -29.14 -8.59 -21.00
CA ASP A 206 -29.50 -9.09 -22.34
C ASP A 206 -29.04 -10.55 -22.53
N GLU A 207 -27.84 -10.90 -22.04
CA GLU A 207 -27.33 -12.28 -22.12
C GLU A 207 -28.17 -13.31 -21.34
N ARG A 208 -28.86 -12.88 -20.28
CA ARG A 208 -29.81 -13.73 -19.55
C ARG A 208 -31.11 -13.97 -20.30
N ALA A 209 -31.53 -13.05 -21.17
CA ALA A 209 -32.75 -13.20 -21.96
C ALA A 209 -32.55 -14.14 -23.17
N THR A 210 -31.37 -14.13 -23.78
CA THR A 210 -31.10 -14.90 -25.01
C THR A 210 -30.88 -16.39 -24.76
N ASN A 211 -30.40 -16.78 -23.58
CA ASN A 211 -30.18 -18.20 -23.22
C ASN A 211 -31.46 -18.96 -22.80
N GLY A 212 -32.62 -18.29 -22.75
CA GLY A 212 -33.90 -18.89 -22.34
C GLY A 212 -34.77 -19.47 -23.47
N ASN A 213 -34.40 -19.31 -24.75
CA ASN A 213 -35.34 -19.55 -25.87
C ASN A 213 -34.97 -20.69 -26.83
N PHE A 214 -34.15 -21.66 -26.41
CA PHE A 214 -33.85 -22.87 -27.19
C PHE A 214 -34.40 -24.13 -26.54
N LEU A 215 -35.73 -24.25 -26.46
CA LEU A 215 -36.42 -25.54 -26.28
C LEU A 215 -37.70 -25.53 -27.11
N THR A 216 -37.57 -25.95 -28.37
CA THR A 216 -38.64 -26.50 -29.22
C THR A 216 -38.51 -28.02 -29.22
N PRO A 217 -39.60 -28.79 -29.34
CA PRO A 217 -40.46 -28.81 -30.53
C PRO A 217 -41.86 -28.22 -30.32
#